data_AF-A0A4Q7JB78-F1
#
_entry.id   AF-A0A4Q7JB78-F1
#
_cell.length_a   1.000
_cell.length_b   1.000
_cell.length_c   1.000
_cell.angle_alpha   90.00
_cell.angle_beta   90.00
_cell.angle_gamma   90.00
#
_symmetry.space_group_name_H-M   'P 1'
#
loop_
_entity.id
_entity.type
_entity.pdbx_description
1 polymer ?
#
loop_
_entity_poly.entity_id
_entity_poly.type
_entity_poly.pdbx_seq_one_letter_code
_entity_poly.pdbx_strand_id
1 'polypeptide(L)' 'MIDDKGHVRHQLDLSGAEWKPAGPEAEVAFVPHTDGVEYVAVRQPGGPTLVYTPSEWEAFQNGAIDGEFTP' A
#
# COMPACT_ATOMS: atom_id res chain seq x y z
N MET A 1 11.67 -10.64 12.79
CA MET A 1 10.99 -9.37 12.46
C MET A 1 9.51 -9.70 12.57
N ILE A 2 8.85 -9.24 13.63
CA ILE A 2 7.51 -9.68 14.00
C ILE A 2 6.53 -9.12 12.97
N ASP A 3 5.71 -10.00 12.40
CA ASP A 3 4.64 -9.69 11.46
C ASP A 3 3.48 -9.04 12.24
N ASP A 4 3.66 -7.77 12.64
CA ASP A 4 2.71 -7.00 13.45
C ASP A 4 1.64 -6.29 12.57
N LYS A 5 1.43 -6.79 11.36
CA LYS A 5 0.65 -6.10 10.31
C LYS A 5 -0.85 -6.32 10.43
N GLY A 6 -1.27 -7.39 11.11
CA GLY A 6 -2.68 -7.74 11.23
C GLY A 6 -3.50 -6.64 11.91
N HIS A 7 -2.93 -5.96 12.91
CA HIS A 7 -3.65 -4.93 13.66
C HIS A 7 -3.81 -3.62 12.86
N VAL A 8 -2.77 -3.22 12.12
CA VAL A 8 -2.76 -1.93 11.41
C VAL A 8 -3.60 -1.95 10.14
N ARG A 9 -3.59 -3.05 9.38
CA ARG A 9 -4.37 -3.17 8.14
C ARG A 9 -5.89 -3.00 8.35
N HIS A 10 -6.40 -3.39 9.51
CA HIS A 10 -7.81 -3.26 9.85
C HIS A 10 -8.17 -1.91 10.51
N GLN A 11 -7.18 -1.10 10.88
CA GLN A 11 -7.37 0.15 11.62
C GLN A 11 -6.96 1.41 10.84
N LEU A 12 -6.31 1.24 9.68
CA LEU A 12 -5.95 2.36 8.82
C LEU A 12 -7.21 3.05 8.29
N ASP A 13 -7.42 4.30 8.69
CA ASP A 13 -8.51 5.12 8.19
C ASP A 13 -8.20 5.63 6.77
N LEU A 14 -8.94 5.12 5.79
CA LEU A 14 -8.81 5.48 4.38
C LEU A 14 -9.83 6.53 3.92
N SER A 15 -10.73 6.98 4.80
CA SER A 15 -11.83 7.87 4.43
C SER A 15 -11.35 9.23 3.91
N GLY A 16 -10.18 9.70 4.38
CA GLY A 16 -9.52 10.92 3.94
C GLY A 16 -8.36 10.71 2.97
N ALA A 17 -8.13 9.49 2.48
CA ALA A 17 -6.97 9.19 1.65
C ALA A 17 -7.04 9.91 0.28
N GLU A 18 -5.94 10.56 -0.11
CA GLU A 18 -5.77 11.15 -1.44
C GLU A 18 -5.29 10.08 -2.43
N TRP A 19 -6.22 9.55 -3.22
CA TRP A 19 -5.94 8.52 -4.23
C TRP A 19 -5.37 9.13 -5.51
N LYS A 20 -4.24 8.60 -5.97
CA LYS A 20 -3.56 9.00 -7.21
C LYS A 20 -3.55 7.84 -8.20
N PRO A 21 -3.77 8.07 -9.50
CA PRO A 21 -3.66 7.01 -10.50
C PRO A 21 -2.27 6.38 -10.49
N ALA A 22 -2.22 5.05 -10.51
CA ALA A 22 -1.01 4.22 -10.53
C ALA A 22 -1.12 3.20 -11.68
N GLY A 23 -0.91 3.67 -12.91
CA GLY A 23 -1.16 2.88 -14.11
C GLY A 23 -2.64 2.90 -14.53
N PRO A 24 -3.05 1.99 -15.44
CA PRO A 24 -4.38 2.04 -16.06
C PRO A 24 -5.51 1.55 -15.16
N GLU A 25 -5.24 0.69 -14.18
CA GLU A 25 -6.28 -0.01 -13.42
C GLU A 25 -6.14 0.12 -11.89
N ALA A 26 -5.15 0.87 -11.41
CA ALA A 26 -4.90 0.99 -9.98
C ALA A 26 -4.78 2.45 -9.53
N GLU A 27 -5.06 2.66 -8.26
CA GLU A 27 -4.84 3.90 -7.54
C GLU A 27 -4.00 3.63 -6.29
N VAL A 28 -3.13 4.58 -5.94
CA VAL A 28 -2.28 4.53 -4.75
C VAL A 28 -2.54 5.75 -3.86
N ALA A 29 -2.50 5.54 -2.54
CA ALA A 29 -2.56 6.60 -1.54
C ALA A 29 -1.49 6.39 -0.48
N PHE A 30 -0.92 7.50 0.00
CA PHE A 30 0.00 7.53 1.14
C PHE A 30 -0.79 8.03 2.35
N VAL A 31 -0.85 7.22 3.40
CA VAL A 31 -1.80 7.40 4.50
C VAL A 31 -1.04 7.46 5.82
N PRO A 32 -0.98 8.64 6.46
CA PRO A 32 -0.44 8.76 7.81
C PRO A 32 -1.30 7.98 8.81
N HIS A 33 -0.66 7.25 9.70
CA HIS A 33 -1.32 6.52 10.77
C HIS A 33 -0.95 7.08 12.15
N THR A 34 -1.73 6.75 13.18
CA THR A 34 -1.57 7.30 14.53
C THR A 34 -0.30 6.84 15.25
N ASP A 35 0.35 5.80 14.75
CA ASP A 35 1.67 5.33 15.21
C ASP A 35 2.83 6.17 14.65
N GLY A 36 2.55 7.19 13.84
CA GLY A 36 3.55 8.05 13.20
C GLY A 36 4.20 7.42 11.96
N VAL A 37 3.69 6.28 11.49
CA VAL A 37 4.15 5.61 10.26
C VAL A 37 3.21 5.98 9.10
N GLU A 38 3.78 6.23 7.93
CA GLU A 38 3.02 6.37 6.69
C GLU A 38 2.89 5.01 6.01
N TYR A 39 1.67 4.62 5.68
CA TYR A 39 1.36 3.36 5.00
C TYR A 39 0.99 3.64 3.54
N VAL A 40 1.22 2.66 2.68
CA VAL A 40 0.82 2.76 1.27
C VAL A 40 -0.39 1.87 1.03
N ALA A 41 -1.47 2.48 0.56
CA ALA A 41 -2.69 1.77 0.17
C ALA A 41 -2.78 1.72 -1.36
N VAL A 42 -3.03 0.54 -1.92
CA VAL A 42 -3.23 0.32 -3.35
C VAL A 42 -4.61 -0.30 -3.55
N ARG A 43 -5.39 0.20 -4.50
CA ARG A 43 -6.69 -0.38 -4.85
C ARG A 43 -6.90 -0.44 -6.34
N GLN A 44 -7.74 -1.36 -6.76
CA GLN A 44 -8.41 -1.33 -8.05
C GLN A 44 -9.87 -0.88 -7.84
N PRO A 45 -10.49 -0.15 -8.78
CA PRO A 45 -11.92 0.17 -8.70
C PRO A 45 -12.78 -1.09 -8.53
N GLY A 46 -13.52 -1.18 -7.43
CA GLY A 46 -14.37 -2.34 -7.10
C GLY A 46 -13.62 -3.57 -6.56
N GLY A 47 -12.29 -3.50 -6.43
CA GLY A 47 -11.45 -4.54 -5.85
C GLY A 47 -11.12 -4.31 -4.37
N PRO A 48 -10.40 -5.27 -3.74
CA PRO A 48 -9.90 -5.09 -2.38
C PRO A 48 -8.83 -3.98 -2.33
N THR A 49 -8.68 -3.36 -1.16
CA THR A 49 -7.54 -2.48 -0.88
C THR A 49 -6.42 -3.26 -0.23
N LEU A 50 -5.21 -3.16 -0.79
CA LEU A 50 -3.98 -3.70 -0.24
C LEU A 50 -3.26 -2.61 0.53
N VAL A 51 -2.74 -2.95 1.72
CA VAL A 51 -2.01 -2.01 2.58
C VAL A 51 -0.63 -2.56 2.88
N TYR A 52 0.37 -1.75 2.58
CA TYR A 52 1.79 -2.03 2.70
C TYR A 52 2.40 -1.18 3.82
N THR A 53 3.26 -1.78 4.64
CA THR A 53 4.20 -1.00 5.46
C THR A 53 5.26 -0.34 4.57
N PRO A 54 6.00 0.68 5.05
CA PRO A 54 7.11 1.27 4.29
C PRO A 54 8.08 0.23 3.73
N SER A 55 8.46 -0.76 4.55
CA SER A 55 9.39 -1.83 4.14
C SER A 55 8.81 -2.80 3.10
N GLU A 56 7.51 -3.11 3.15
CA GLU A 56 6.88 -3.94 2.11
C GLU A 56 6.75 -3.15 0.80
N TRP A 57 6.46 -1.86 0.87
CA TRP A 57 6.38 -0.99 -0.30
C TRP A 57 7.75 -0.83 -0.97
N GLU A 58 8.82 -0.67 -0.19
CA GLU A 58 10.19 -0.68 -0.70
C GLU A 58 10.52 -2.01 -1.38
N ALA A 59 10.21 -3.14 -0.74
CA ALA A 59 10.44 -4.47 -1.34
C ALA A 59 9.64 -4.67 -2.64
N PHE A 60 8.38 -4.24 -2.68
CA PHE A 60 7.54 -4.29 -3.88
C PHE A 60 8.15 -3.48 -5.04
N GLN A 61 8.57 -2.24 -4.76
CA GLN A 61 9.21 -1.39 -5.78
C GLN A 61 10.51 -1.98 -6.29
N ASN A 62 11.35 -2.55 -5.40
CA ASN A 62 12.60 -3.18 -5.81
C ASN A 62 12.35 -4.38 -6.73
N GLY A 63 11.38 -5.25 -6.40
CA GLY A 63 10.99 -6.34 -7.31
C GLY A 63 10.41 -5.86 -8.65
N ALA A 64 9.68 -4.73 -8.64
CA ALA A 64 9.13 -4.11 -9.84
C ALA A 64 10.22 -3.53 -10.75
N ILE A 65 11.25 -2.92 -10.16
CA ILE A 65 12.39 -2.34 -10.88
C ILE A 65 13.30 -3.45 -11.43
N ASP A 66 13.54 -4.51 -10.65
CA ASP A 66 14.38 -5.64 -11.08
C ASP A 66 13.72 -6.50 -12.17
N GLY A 67 12.50 -6.17 -12.60
CA GLY A 67 11.79 -6.86 -13.67
C GLY A 67 11.26 -8.22 -13.25
N GLU A 68 11.10 -8.48 -11.96
CA GLU A 68 10.63 -9.77 -11.44
C GLU A 68 9.13 -10.01 -11.73
N PHE A 69 8.39 -8.94 -12.05
CA PHE A 69 7.00 -9.00 -12.50
C PHE A 69 6.91 -8.99 -14.04
N THR A 70 7.44 -10.03 -14.69
CA THR A 70 7.10 -10.30 -16.11
C THR A 70 5.78 -11.07 -16.22
N PRO A 71 4.98 -10.86 -17.28
CA PRO A 71 3.70 -11.56 -17.50
C PRO A 71 3.78 -13.09 -17.50
#